data_AF-A0A8C6R2E9-F1
#
_entry.id   AF-A0A8C6R2E9-F1
#
_cell.length_a   1.000
_cell.length_b   1.000
_cell.length_c   1.000
_cell.angle_alpha   90.00
_cell.angle_beta   90.00
_cell.angle_gamma   90.00
#
_symmetry.space_group_name_H-M   'P 1'
#
loop_
_entity.id
_entity.type
_entity.pdbx_description
1 polymer ?
#
loop_
_entity_poly.entity_id
_entity_poly.type
_entity_poly.pdbx_seq_one_letter_code
_entity_poly.pdbx_strand_id
1 'polypeptide(L)'
;MAWTHLKKRALDAVIILGGGGLFFTSYLTAKGDERFYAEYLMPVLQGLLDPESAHRLAVRLSSLGLLPRATFQDSDMLEVKVLGHKFRNPVGLAAGFDKHGEAVDGLYKLGFGFVEVGSVTPQPQEGNPRPRVFRLTEDQAVINRYGFNSHGLSAVERRLRARQQKQTKLTADGLPLGINLGKNKTSMDAAADYAEGVRILGPLADYLVVNVSSPNTAGLRSLQGKAELRRLLTKVLQERDALEGLQKPAVLVKIAPDLTAQDKQDIASVARESAGF
;
A
#
# COMPACT_ATOMS: atom_id res chain seq x y z
N MET A 1 48.63 14.74 36.64
CA MET A 1 48.87 14.82 35.18
C MET A 1 48.45 13.57 34.42
N ALA A 2 48.84 12.35 34.82
CA ALA A 2 48.47 11.13 34.09
C ALA A 2 46.95 10.86 34.00
N TRP A 3 46.21 11.08 35.09
CA TRP A 3 44.76 10.88 35.15
C TRP A 3 43.96 11.83 34.26
N THR A 4 44.38 13.10 34.16
CA THR A 4 43.75 14.10 33.29
C THR A 4 44.01 13.79 31.80
N HIS A 5 45.21 13.30 31.47
CA HIS A 5 45.51 12.82 30.12
C HIS A 5 44.72 11.56 29.75
N LEU A 6 44.55 10.62 30.69
CA LEU A 6 43.76 9.42 30.47
C LEU A 6 42.27 9.75 30.24
N LYS A 7 41.69 10.64 31.06
CA LYS A 7 40.32 11.14 30.86
C LYS A 7 40.11 11.81 29.51
N LYS A 8 41.06 12.65 29.08
CA LYS A 8 41.00 13.31 27.77
C LYS A 8 41.06 12.29 26.63
N ARG A 9 41.99 11.32 26.68
CA ARG A 9 42.07 10.25 25.67
C ARG A 9 40.82 9.38 25.64
N ALA A 10 40.21 9.09 26.79
CA ALA A 10 38.95 8.36 26.85
C ALA A 10 37.79 9.14 26.22
N LEU A 11 37.71 10.45 26.47
CA LEU A 11 36.72 11.34 25.84
C LEU A 11 36.94 11.42 24.33
N ASP A 12 38.19 11.60 23.87
CA ASP A 12 38.53 11.63 22.45
C ASP A 12 38.15 10.30 21.76
N ALA A 13 38.40 9.16 22.41
CA ALA A 13 38.00 7.85 21.90
C ALA A 13 36.47 7.70 21.79
N VAL A 14 35.71 8.16 22.79
CA VAL A 14 34.24 8.16 22.74
C VAL A 14 33.72 9.01 21.58
N ILE A 15 34.30 10.20 21.37
CA ILE A 15 33.92 11.11 20.29
C ILE A 15 34.24 10.47 18.92
N ILE A 16 35.44 9.91 18.75
CA ILE A 16 35.87 9.32 17.47
C ILE A 16 35.06 8.06 17.15
N LEU A 17 34.92 7.14 18.10
CA LEU A 17 34.17 5.89 17.88
C LEU A 17 32.68 6.15 17.73
N GLY A 18 32.11 7.03 18.56
CA GLY A 18 30.69 7.41 18.48
C GLY A 18 30.37 8.17 17.19
N GLY A 19 31.20 9.16 16.84
CA GLY A 19 31.05 9.94 15.61
C GLY A 19 31.24 9.09 14.36
N GLY A 20 32.28 8.24 14.32
CA GLY A 20 32.51 7.30 13.24
C GLY A 20 31.39 6.29 13.07
N GLY A 21 30.88 5.74 14.17
CA GLY A 21 29.74 4.82 14.17
C GLY A 21 28.45 5.48 13.67
N LEU A 22 28.15 6.69 14.14
CA LEU A 22 26.99 7.46 13.66
C LEU A 22 27.09 7.77 12.18
N PHE A 23 28.28 8.19 11.71
CA PHE A 23 28.50 8.47 10.29
C PHE A 23 28.32 7.20 9.44
N PHE A 24 28.91 6.08 9.85
CA PHE A 24 28.84 4.82 9.11
C PHE A 24 27.40 4.28 9.03
N THR A 25 26.67 4.26 10.16
CA THR A 25 25.27 3.83 10.19
C THR A 25 24.37 4.77 9.38
N SER A 26 24.60 6.09 9.44
CA SER A 26 23.87 7.07 8.62
C SER A 26 24.14 6.86 7.12
N TYR A 27 25.39 6.58 6.74
CA TYR A 27 25.76 6.29 5.36
C TYR A 27 25.08 5.01 4.86
N LEU A 28 25.15 3.90 5.61
CA LEU A 28 24.50 2.63 5.24
C LEU A 28 22.98 2.77 5.13
N THR A 29 22.37 3.53 6.07
CA THR A 29 20.95 3.88 6.02
C THR A 29 20.65 4.64 4.73
N ALA A 30 21.38 5.73 4.44
CA ALA A 30 21.11 6.56 3.27
C ALA A 30 21.35 5.84 1.93
N LYS A 31 22.33 4.95 1.88
CA LYS A 31 22.64 4.10 0.72
C LYS A 31 21.60 3.00 0.48
N GLY A 32 20.83 2.62 1.50
CA GLY A 32 19.92 1.47 1.42
C GLY A 32 20.65 0.14 1.42
N ASP A 33 21.73 0.00 2.21
CA ASP A 33 22.45 -1.28 2.30
C ASP A 33 21.55 -2.39 2.87
N GLU A 34 21.19 -3.36 2.03
CA GLU A 34 20.15 -4.35 2.35
C GLU A 34 20.49 -5.19 3.58
N ARG A 35 21.78 -5.59 3.74
CA ARG A 35 22.23 -6.37 4.89
C ARG A 35 22.17 -5.54 6.16
N PHE A 36 22.61 -4.29 6.12
CA PHE A 36 22.49 -3.38 7.24
C PHE A 36 21.03 -3.17 7.67
N TYR A 37 20.13 -3.01 6.71
CA TYR A 37 18.69 -2.91 6.97
C TYR A 37 18.16 -4.20 7.63
N ALA A 38 18.41 -5.36 7.04
CA ALA A 38 17.84 -6.64 7.48
C ALA A 38 18.40 -7.11 8.84
N GLU A 39 19.71 -6.99 9.05
CA GLU A 39 20.40 -7.59 10.20
C GLU A 39 20.56 -6.64 11.39
N TYR A 40 20.51 -5.32 11.17
CA TYR A 40 20.79 -4.34 12.22
C TYR A 40 19.68 -3.30 12.40
N LEU A 41 19.41 -2.49 11.37
CA LEU A 41 18.51 -1.35 11.51
C LEU A 41 17.06 -1.78 11.78
N MET A 42 16.53 -2.73 11.00
CA MET A 42 15.16 -3.19 11.18
C MET A 42 14.95 -3.93 12.51
N PRO A 43 15.81 -4.86 12.95
CA PRO A 43 15.69 -5.47 14.28
C PRO A 43 15.67 -4.44 15.42
N VAL A 44 16.55 -3.44 15.38
CA VAL A 44 16.58 -2.36 16.39
C VAL A 44 15.28 -1.55 16.37
N LEU A 45 14.84 -1.08 15.19
CA LEU A 45 13.60 -0.31 15.07
C LEU A 45 12.37 -1.12 15.50
N GLN A 46 12.33 -2.42 15.19
CA GLN A 46 11.24 -3.30 15.58
C GLN A 46 11.21 -3.58 17.09
N GLY A 47 12.36 -3.58 17.77
CA GLY A 47 12.45 -3.66 19.23
C GLY A 47 12.06 -2.37 19.95
N LEU A 48 12.27 -1.21 19.31
CA LEU A 48 11.97 0.10 19.91
C LEU A 48 10.53 0.60 19.66
N LEU A 49 9.92 0.20 18.55
CA LEU A 49 8.62 0.71 18.11
C LEU A 49 7.59 -0.40 17.97
N ASP A 50 6.38 -0.14 18.50
CA ASP A 50 5.23 -0.98 18.21
C ASP A 50 4.93 -1.02 16.69
N PRO A 51 4.28 -2.08 16.19
CA PRO A 51 4.12 -2.26 14.75
C PRO A 51 3.32 -1.16 14.06
N GLU A 52 2.34 -0.54 14.73
CA GLU A 52 1.53 0.52 14.13
C GLU A 52 2.31 1.84 14.08
N SER A 53 3.08 2.17 15.13
CA SER A 53 3.94 3.36 15.15
C SER A 53 5.10 3.26 14.16
N ALA A 54 5.74 2.09 14.06
CA ALA A 54 6.78 1.86 13.05
C ALA A 54 6.24 2.00 11.63
N HIS A 55 5.04 1.46 11.37
CA HIS A 55 4.38 1.61 10.07
C HIS A 55 4.09 3.09 9.75
N ARG A 56 3.54 3.86 10.69
CA ARG A 56 3.33 5.30 10.51
C ARG A 56 4.62 6.04 10.22
N LEU A 57 5.69 5.72 10.94
CA LEU A 57 7.00 6.30 10.70
C LEU A 57 7.49 5.98 9.28
N ALA A 58 7.36 4.73 8.84
CA ALA A 58 7.75 4.32 7.48
C ALA A 58 6.97 5.08 6.40
N VAL A 59 5.64 5.23 6.53
CA VAL A 59 4.81 6.03 5.62
C VAL A 59 5.25 7.51 5.65
N ARG A 60 5.55 8.05 6.83
CA ARG A 60 6.01 9.44 6.97
C ARG A 60 7.38 9.66 6.31
N LEU A 61 8.34 8.79 6.55
CA LEU A 61 9.67 8.87 5.92
C LEU A 61 9.57 8.70 4.40
N SER A 62 8.69 7.81 3.93
CA SER A 62 8.41 7.61 2.50
C SER A 62 7.83 8.87 1.87
N SER A 63 6.82 9.49 2.50
CA SER A 63 6.19 10.72 1.99
C SER A 63 7.14 11.92 1.95
N LEU A 64 8.10 11.98 2.88
CA LEU A 64 9.18 12.98 2.89
C LEU A 64 10.32 12.63 1.92
N GLY A 65 10.32 11.44 1.31
CA GLY A 65 11.38 10.98 0.41
C GLY A 65 12.73 10.77 1.11
N LEU A 66 12.69 10.44 2.40
CA LEU A 66 13.86 10.20 3.26
C LEU A 66 14.31 8.74 3.28
N LEU A 67 13.52 7.83 2.70
CA LEU A 67 13.96 6.46 2.48
C LEU A 67 14.94 6.40 1.30
N PRO A 68 15.80 5.36 1.26
CA PRO A 68 16.73 5.14 0.15
C PRO A 68 16.03 5.13 -1.20
N ARG A 69 16.74 5.54 -2.23
CA ARG A 69 16.24 5.44 -3.60
C ARG A 69 16.88 4.23 -4.27
N ALA A 70 16.10 3.50 -5.07
CA ALA A 70 16.64 2.48 -5.94
C ALA A 70 17.71 3.10 -6.85
N THR A 71 18.89 2.49 -6.85
CA THR A 71 20.04 2.93 -7.68
C THR A 71 20.21 2.06 -8.92
N PHE A 72 19.49 0.94 -8.99
CA PHE A 72 19.47 0.06 -10.15
C PHE A 72 18.49 0.57 -11.22
N GLN A 73 18.74 0.16 -12.45
CA GLN A 73 17.78 0.28 -13.54
C GLN A 73 17.11 -1.08 -13.73
N ASP A 74 15.78 -1.11 -13.75
CA ASP A 74 15.05 -2.33 -14.09
C ASP A 74 15.48 -2.83 -15.47
N SER A 75 15.73 -4.13 -15.57
CA SER A 75 15.98 -4.80 -16.85
C SER A 75 14.70 -4.82 -17.69
N ASP A 76 14.81 -4.59 -18.99
CA ASP A 76 13.68 -4.69 -19.93
C ASP A 76 13.03 -6.09 -19.91
N MET A 77 13.76 -7.12 -19.46
CA MET A 77 13.22 -8.48 -19.28
C MET A 77 12.14 -8.58 -18.20
N LEU A 78 12.07 -7.61 -17.27
CA LEU A 78 11.04 -7.56 -16.22
C LEU A 78 9.75 -6.88 -16.69
N GLU A 79 9.77 -6.23 -17.86
CA GLU A 79 8.61 -5.51 -18.36
C GLU A 79 7.46 -6.46 -18.68
N VAL A 80 6.27 -6.14 -18.17
CA VAL A 80 5.04 -6.87 -18.48
C VAL A 80 3.92 -5.90 -18.90
N LYS A 81 3.02 -6.38 -19.77
CA LYS A 81 1.82 -5.64 -20.16
C LYS A 81 0.59 -6.32 -19.57
N VAL A 82 -0.07 -5.65 -18.65
CA VAL A 82 -1.19 -6.19 -17.87
C VAL A 82 -2.26 -5.09 -17.76
N LEU A 83 -3.54 -5.44 -17.89
CA LEU A 83 -4.66 -4.49 -17.75
C LEU A 83 -4.61 -3.27 -18.69
N GLY A 84 -3.96 -3.40 -19.86
CA GLY A 84 -3.76 -2.29 -20.79
C GLY A 84 -2.64 -1.32 -20.42
N HIS A 85 -1.91 -1.59 -19.34
CA HIS A 85 -0.77 -0.80 -18.89
C HIS A 85 0.55 -1.55 -19.06
N LYS A 86 1.61 -0.78 -19.30
CA LYS A 86 2.98 -1.25 -19.14
C LYS A 86 3.32 -1.22 -17.65
N PHE A 87 3.98 -2.27 -17.17
CA PHE A 87 4.61 -2.33 -15.86
C PHE A 87 6.10 -2.52 -16.10
N ARG A 88 6.90 -1.55 -15.67
CA ARG A 88 8.36 -1.56 -15.86
C ARG A 88 9.00 -2.75 -15.16
N ASN A 89 8.49 -3.11 -14.00
CA ASN A 89 8.80 -4.35 -13.29
C ASN A 89 7.52 -4.90 -12.61
N PRO A 90 7.43 -6.20 -12.32
CA PRO A 90 6.20 -6.82 -11.84
C PRO A 90 6.05 -6.78 -10.31
N VAL A 91 6.92 -6.06 -9.59
CA VAL A 91 6.94 -6.03 -8.12
C VAL A 91 6.29 -4.74 -7.65
N GLY A 92 5.15 -4.83 -6.96
CA GLY A 92 4.44 -3.68 -6.45
C GLY A 92 4.19 -3.71 -4.95
N LEU A 93 3.84 -2.54 -4.41
CA LEU A 93 3.44 -2.42 -3.02
C LEU A 93 1.92 -2.61 -2.89
N ALA A 94 1.53 -3.61 -2.10
CA ALA A 94 0.13 -3.94 -1.87
C ALA A 94 -0.63 -2.87 -1.06
N ALA A 95 -1.96 -2.84 -1.23
CA ALA A 95 -2.83 -2.04 -0.37
C ALA A 95 -2.69 -2.42 1.10
N GLY A 96 -2.96 -1.43 1.95
CA GLY A 96 -2.84 -1.52 3.39
C GLY A 96 -1.55 -0.87 3.91
N PHE A 97 -0.55 -0.62 3.06
CA PHE A 97 0.62 0.17 3.43
C PHE A 97 0.31 1.68 3.31
N ASP A 98 0.21 2.22 2.11
CA ASP A 98 -0.19 3.62 1.89
C ASP A 98 -1.72 3.73 1.79
N LYS A 99 -2.39 3.68 2.93
CA LYS A 99 -3.87 3.69 3.00
C LYS A 99 -4.48 5.00 2.50
N HIS A 100 -3.72 6.08 2.44
CA HIS A 100 -4.24 7.43 2.29
C HIS A 100 -3.64 8.22 1.13
N GLY A 101 -2.73 7.62 0.36
CA GLY A 101 -2.05 8.26 -0.77
C GLY A 101 -1.02 9.29 -0.33
N GLU A 102 -0.35 9.05 0.81
CA GLU A 102 0.62 9.96 1.40
C GLU A 102 2.03 9.76 0.84
N ALA A 103 2.37 8.53 0.46
CA ALA A 103 3.74 8.07 0.25
C ALA A 103 4.03 7.59 -1.18
N VAL A 104 3.04 7.60 -2.07
CA VAL A 104 3.12 7.05 -3.45
C VAL A 104 4.45 7.35 -4.15
N ASP A 105 4.89 8.61 -4.18
CA ASP A 105 6.14 8.99 -4.85
C ASP A 105 7.40 8.43 -4.19
N GLY A 106 7.41 8.33 -2.86
CA GLY A 106 8.51 7.73 -2.12
C GLY A 106 8.59 6.22 -2.36
N LEU A 107 7.43 5.58 -2.51
CA LEU A 107 7.34 4.15 -2.80
C LEU A 107 7.84 3.81 -4.20
N TYR A 108 7.50 4.61 -5.22
CA TYR A 108 8.13 4.45 -6.54
C TYR A 108 9.65 4.63 -6.49
N LYS A 109 10.13 5.61 -5.70
CA LYS A 109 11.57 5.83 -5.53
C LYS A 109 12.29 4.67 -4.86
N LEU A 110 11.60 3.85 -4.06
CA LEU A 110 12.16 2.62 -3.48
C LEU A 110 12.36 1.51 -4.51
N GLY A 111 11.76 1.62 -5.71
CA GLY A 111 11.92 0.66 -6.81
C GLY A 111 10.66 -0.15 -7.14
N PHE A 112 9.54 0.06 -6.44
CA PHE A 112 8.28 -0.62 -6.77
C PHE A 112 7.80 -0.23 -8.17
N GLY A 113 7.47 -1.22 -8.99
CA GLY A 113 6.91 -1.06 -10.34
C GLY A 113 5.45 -0.62 -10.34
N PHE A 114 4.72 -0.78 -9.24
CA PHE A 114 3.38 -0.23 -9.06
C PHE A 114 3.06 -0.03 -7.56
N VAL A 115 2.11 0.85 -7.25
CA VAL A 115 1.66 1.11 -5.87
C VAL A 115 0.16 1.01 -5.80
N GLU A 116 -0.36 0.26 -4.83
CA GLU A 116 -1.81 0.17 -4.55
C GLU A 116 -2.15 0.95 -3.27
N VAL A 117 -2.83 2.09 -3.41
CA VAL A 117 -3.32 2.91 -2.29
C VAL A 117 -4.60 2.31 -1.70
N GLY A 118 -4.82 2.47 -0.39
CA GLY A 118 -6.07 2.09 0.27
C GLY A 118 -5.93 0.88 1.21
N SER A 119 -7.00 0.20 1.60
CA SER A 119 -8.39 0.41 1.17
C SER A 119 -8.98 1.74 1.64
N VAL A 120 -9.56 2.50 0.72
CA VAL A 120 -10.23 3.77 0.98
C VAL A 120 -11.74 3.53 1.10
N THR A 121 -12.34 4.10 2.14
CA THR A 121 -13.80 4.07 2.38
C THR A 121 -14.43 5.43 2.03
N PRO A 122 -15.74 5.50 1.71
CA PRO A 122 -16.45 6.76 1.48
C PRO A 122 -16.20 7.82 2.55
N GLN A 123 -16.62 7.50 3.78
CA GLN A 123 -16.46 8.34 4.95
C GLN A 123 -15.16 8.01 5.70
N PRO A 124 -14.55 8.98 6.39
CA PRO A 124 -13.46 8.71 7.31
C PRO A 124 -13.89 7.74 8.41
N GLN A 125 -12.98 6.86 8.84
CA GLN A 125 -13.19 6.02 10.00
C GLN A 125 -11.86 5.60 10.63
N GLU A 126 -11.84 5.51 11.96
CA GLU A 126 -10.64 5.17 12.73
C GLU A 126 -10.18 3.72 12.57
N GLY A 127 -11.10 2.82 12.20
CA GLY A 127 -10.93 1.36 12.22
C GLY A 127 -11.19 0.75 13.60
N ASN A 128 -10.69 -0.46 13.85
CA ASN A 128 -10.85 -1.15 15.13
C ASN A 128 -9.91 -0.58 16.21
N PRO A 129 -10.20 -0.76 17.52
CA PRO A 129 -9.35 -0.30 18.61
C PRO A 129 -7.92 -0.87 18.57
N ARG A 130 -6.94 -0.11 19.09
CA ARG A 130 -5.54 -0.56 19.24
C ARG A 130 -5.34 -1.36 20.54
N PRO A 131 -4.35 -2.27 20.61
CA PRO A 131 -3.44 -2.71 19.55
C PRO A 131 -4.13 -3.64 18.53
N ARG A 132 -3.76 -3.47 17.26
CA ARG A 132 -4.42 -4.13 16.12
C ARG A 132 -3.48 -4.60 15.01
N VAL A 133 -2.18 -4.58 15.27
CA VAL A 133 -1.17 -5.16 14.39
C VAL A 133 -0.07 -5.75 15.26
N PHE A 134 0.33 -6.97 14.94
CA PHE A 134 1.22 -7.79 15.73
C PHE A 134 2.25 -8.42 14.79
N ARG A 135 3.53 -8.35 15.14
CA ARG A 135 4.61 -9.02 14.41
C ARG A 135 4.82 -10.40 15.03
N LEU A 136 4.97 -11.41 14.17
CA LEU A 136 5.35 -12.76 14.53
C LEU A 136 6.70 -12.99 13.84
N THR A 137 7.77 -12.49 14.46
CA THR A 137 9.08 -12.39 13.81
C THR A 137 9.66 -13.75 13.46
N GLU A 138 9.46 -14.75 14.32
CA GLU A 138 9.90 -16.14 14.09
C GLU A 138 9.23 -16.75 12.85
N ASP A 139 7.95 -16.43 12.62
CA ASP A 139 7.17 -16.90 11.46
C ASP A 139 7.32 -16.01 10.22
N GLN A 140 8.12 -14.93 10.30
CA GLN A 140 8.18 -13.86 9.30
C GLN A 140 6.77 -13.33 8.92
N ALA A 141 5.87 -13.26 9.91
CA ALA A 141 4.45 -12.99 9.68
C ALA A 141 3.94 -11.74 10.43
N VAL A 142 2.78 -11.27 10.00
CA VAL A 142 2.05 -10.17 10.64
C VAL A 142 0.57 -10.53 10.74
N ILE A 143 0.01 -10.40 11.95
CA ILE A 143 -1.44 -10.47 12.16
C ILE A 143 -1.96 -9.05 12.35
N ASN A 144 -3.03 -8.68 11.65
CA ASN A 144 -3.67 -7.38 11.83
C ASN A 144 -5.19 -7.47 11.86
N ARG A 145 -5.79 -6.53 12.59
CA ARG A 145 -7.22 -6.34 12.74
C ARG A 145 -7.62 -4.88 12.51
N TYR A 146 -7.05 -4.21 11.52
CA TYR A 146 -7.23 -2.75 11.31
C TYR A 146 -8.69 -2.32 11.13
N GLY A 147 -9.49 -3.07 10.36
CA GLY A 147 -10.90 -2.71 10.08
C GLY A 147 -11.06 -1.46 9.23
N PHE A 148 -10.29 -1.33 8.14
CA PHE A 148 -10.29 -0.18 7.21
C PHE A 148 -10.19 1.19 7.90
N ASN A 149 -9.11 1.45 8.64
CA ASN A 149 -8.79 2.81 9.05
C ASN A 149 -8.50 3.67 7.79
N SER A 150 -9.28 4.74 7.58
CA SER A 150 -9.37 5.49 6.32
C SER A 150 -9.64 6.97 6.60
N HIS A 151 -8.99 7.86 5.86
CA HIS A 151 -9.26 9.31 5.89
C HIS A 151 -10.47 9.72 5.01
N GLY A 152 -11.15 8.76 4.37
CA GLY A 152 -12.29 9.03 3.49
C GLY A 152 -11.88 9.37 2.05
N LEU A 153 -12.83 9.24 1.11
CA LEU A 153 -12.59 9.49 -0.32
C LEU A 153 -12.11 10.92 -0.58
N SER A 154 -12.76 11.92 0.00
CA SER A 154 -12.41 13.34 -0.21
C SER A 154 -10.95 13.67 0.16
N ALA A 155 -10.44 13.13 1.27
CA ALA A 155 -9.08 13.40 1.71
C ALA A 155 -8.05 12.70 0.81
N VAL A 156 -8.34 11.47 0.36
CA VAL A 156 -7.46 10.72 -0.54
C VAL A 156 -7.49 11.33 -1.94
N GLU A 157 -8.66 11.69 -2.45
CA GLU A 157 -8.83 12.36 -3.75
C GLU A 157 -7.98 13.63 -3.80
N ARG A 158 -8.06 14.50 -2.79
CA ARG A 158 -7.26 15.73 -2.75
C ARG A 158 -5.76 15.46 -2.83
N ARG A 159 -5.25 14.44 -2.13
CA ARG A 159 -3.82 14.08 -2.16
C ARG A 159 -3.41 13.53 -3.53
N LEU A 160 -4.20 12.62 -4.09
CA LEU A 160 -3.90 11.99 -5.38
C LEU A 160 -4.03 12.99 -6.54
N ARG A 161 -5.06 13.85 -6.51
CA ARG A 161 -5.28 14.91 -7.50
C ARG A 161 -4.15 15.93 -7.51
N ALA A 162 -3.59 16.28 -6.34
CA ALA A 162 -2.42 17.17 -6.25
C ALA A 162 -1.17 16.64 -6.96
N ARG A 163 -1.08 15.32 -7.20
CA ARG A 163 0.02 14.68 -7.93
C ARG A 163 -0.41 14.07 -9.28
N GLN A 164 -1.61 14.36 -9.78
CA GLN A 164 -2.16 13.70 -10.97
C GLN A 164 -1.27 13.86 -12.21
N GLN A 165 -0.81 15.08 -12.50
CA GLN A 165 0.07 15.33 -13.66
C GLN A 165 1.37 14.54 -13.59
N LYS A 166 1.91 14.35 -12.38
CA LYS A 166 3.10 13.53 -12.16
C LYS A 166 2.77 12.05 -12.34
N GLN A 167 1.62 11.60 -11.82
CA GLN A 167 1.18 10.22 -12.02
C GLN A 167 0.99 9.89 -13.51
N THR A 168 0.41 10.78 -14.32
CA THR A 168 0.27 10.55 -15.76
C THR A 168 1.60 10.25 -16.45
N LYS A 169 2.68 10.95 -16.07
CA LYS A 169 4.03 10.67 -16.59
C LYS A 169 4.56 9.33 -16.10
N LEU A 170 4.41 9.07 -14.79
CA LEU A 170 4.83 7.80 -14.19
C LEU A 170 4.11 6.59 -14.79
N THR A 171 2.80 6.68 -15.04
CA THR A 171 2.03 5.66 -15.75
C THR A 171 2.60 5.39 -17.14
N ALA A 172 2.92 6.45 -17.91
CA ALA A 172 3.54 6.30 -19.23
C ALA A 172 4.93 5.64 -19.16
N ASP A 173 5.68 5.89 -18.07
CA ASP A 173 6.97 5.26 -17.77
C ASP A 173 6.82 3.82 -17.22
N GLY A 174 5.60 3.31 -17.12
CA GLY A 174 5.31 1.95 -16.66
C GLY A 174 5.21 1.80 -15.14
N LEU A 175 4.82 2.86 -14.43
CA LEU A 175 4.62 2.89 -12.98
C LEU A 175 3.15 3.20 -12.61
N PRO A 176 2.23 2.25 -12.84
CA PRO A 176 0.81 2.46 -12.61
C PRO A 176 0.43 2.54 -11.12
N LEU A 177 -0.60 3.34 -10.84
CA LEU A 177 -1.23 3.53 -9.54
C LEU A 177 -2.54 2.77 -9.44
N GLY A 178 -2.59 1.83 -8.50
CA GLY A 178 -3.81 1.16 -8.07
C GLY A 178 -4.53 1.92 -6.97
N ILE A 179 -5.86 1.89 -6.97
CA ILE A 179 -6.66 2.37 -5.86
C ILE A 179 -7.60 1.26 -5.38
N ASN A 180 -7.39 0.84 -4.15
CA ASN A 180 -8.18 -0.16 -3.46
C ASN A 180 -9.36 0.50 -2.73
N LEU A 181 -10.56 0.09 -3.07
CA LEU A 181 -11.81 0.59 -2.53
C LEU A 181 -12.36 -0.37 -1.46
N GLY A 182 -13.00 0.16 -0.44
CA GLY A 182 -13.69 -0.61 0.59
C GLY A 182 -14.95 0.11 1.07
N LYS A 183 -15.82 -0.62 1.77
CA LYS A 183 -17.02 -0.05 2.38
C LYS A 183 -16.77 0.46 3.81
N ASN A 184 -17.54 1.44 4.25
CA ASN A 184 -17.59 1.83 5.65
C ASN A 184 -18.17 0.72 6.53
N LYS A 185 -17.73 0.65 7.80
CA LYS A 185 -18.19 -0.36 8.76
C LYS A 185 -19.69 -0.31 8.99
N THR A 186 -20.25 0.89 9.06
CA THR A 186 -21.68 1.18 9.31
C THR A 186 -22.53 1.19 8.04
N SER A 187 -21.94 1.02 6.85
CA SER A 187 -22.69 1.03 5.60
C SER A 187 -23.52 -0.23 5.43
N MET A 188 -24.80 -0.02 5.12
CA MET A 188 -25.80 -1.05 4.82
C MET A 188 -25.85 -1.39 3.33
N ASP A 189 -25.37 -0.51 2.46
CA ASP A 189 -25.30 -0.72 1.01
C ASP A 189 -23.84 -0.69 0.55
N ALA A 190 -23.20 -1.85 0.59
CA ALA A 190 -21.82 -1.98 0.14
C ALA A 190 -21.65 -1.52 -1.31
N ALA A 191 -22.58 -1.85 -2.21
CA ALA A 191 -22.46 -1.52 -3.63
C ALA A 191 -22.47 0.00 -3.86
N ALA A 192 -23.25 0.75 -3.07
CA ALA A 192 -23.25 2.20 -3.10
C ALA A 192 -21.88 2.79 -2.67
N ASP A 193 -21.26 2.24 -1.63
CA ASP A 193 -19.93 2.67 -1.17
C ASP A 193 -18.85 2.47 -2.25
N TYR A 194 -18.81 1.29 -2.89
CA TYR A 194 -17.86 1.04 -3.96
C TYR A 194 -18.14 1.90 -5.19
N ALA A 195 -19.42 2.10 -5.56
CA ALA A 195 -19.83 3.00 -6.62
C ALA A 195 -19.36 4.44 -6.40
N GLU A 196 -19.50 4.95 -5.18
CA GLU A 196 -18.98 6.27 -4.81
C GLU A 196 -17.46 6.34 -4.93
N GLY A 197 -16.76 5.28 -4.49
CA GLY A 197 -15.32 5.14 -4.67
C GLY A 197 -14.89 5.19 -6.13
N VAL A 198 -15.61 4.50 -7.02
CA VAL A 198 -15.37 4.52 -8.47
C VAL A 198 -15.55 5.93 -9.04
N ARG A 199 -16.65 6.62 -8.70
CA ARG A 199 -16.91 7.98 -9.20
C ARG A 199 -15.82 8.98 -8.78
N ILE A 200 -15.40 8.93 -7.52
CA ILE A 200 -14.49 9.93 -6.95
C ILE A 200 -13.02 9.63 -7.31
N LEU A 201 -12.59 8.37 -7.19
CA LEU A 201 -11.19 7.99 -7.35
C LEU A 201 -10.86 7.32 -8.69
N GLY A 202 -11.86 6.85 -9.44
CA GLY A 202 -11.68 6.25 -10.76
C GLY A 202 -10.88 7.13 -11.73
N PRO A 203 -11.15 8.44 -11.85
CA PRO A 203 -10.36 9.34 -12.72
C PRO A 203 -8.89 9.51 -12.33
N LEU A 204 -8.48 9.00 -11.15
CA LEU A 204 -7.12 9.12 -10.61
C LEU A 204 -6.38 7.77 -10.58
N ALA A 205 -7.02 6.69 -10.99
CA ALA A 205 -6.48 5.33 -10.94
C ALA A 205 -6.11 4.81 -12.32
N ASP A 206 -5.02 4.05 -12.40
CA ASP A 206 -4.74 3.19 -13.56
C ASP A 206 -5.55 1.88 -13.44
N TYR A 207 -5.73 1.39 -12.21
CA TYR A 207 -6.66 0.30 -11.92
C TYR A 207 -7.35 0.48 -10.55
N LEU A 208 -8.57 -0.02 -10.47
CA LEU A 208 -9.37 -0.05 -9.26
C LEU A 208 -9.42 -1.47 -8.70
N VAL A 209 -9.42 -1.59 -7.38
CA VAL A 209 -9.56 -2.88 -6.70
C VAL A 209 -10.79 -2.84 -5.79
N VAL A 210 -11.75 -3.71 -6.06
CA VAL A 210 -12.91 -3.97 -5.20
C VAL A 210 -12.48 -4.96 -4.11
N ASN A 211 -12.27 -4.48 -2.88
CA ASN A 211 -11.84 -5.33 -1.77
C ASN A 211 -13.02 -5.92 -1.01
N VAL A 212 -13.30 -7.20 -1.25
CA VAL A 212 -14.34 -7.99 -0.57
C VAL A 212 -13.75 -9.02 0.41
N SER A 213 -12.45 -8.95 0.72
CA SER A 213 -11.73 -10.02 1.40
C SER A 213 -11.25 -9.72 2.82
N SER A 214 -11.33 -8.46 3.27
CA SER A 214 -10.91 -8.10 4.63
C SER A 214 -11.67 -8.92 5.70
N PRO A 215 -10.97 -9.68 6.57
CA PRO A 215 -11.59 -10.37 7.70
C PRO A 215 -12.02 -9.41 8.82
N ASN A 216 -11.59 -8.15 8.74
CA ASN A 216 -11.64 -7.19 9.84
C ASN A 216 -12.86 -6.25 9.79
N THR A 217 -13.70 -6.42 8.77
CA THR A 217 -14.93 -5.68 8.55
C THR A 217 -16.08 -6.69 8.54
N ALA A 218 -16.97 -6.61 9.54
CA ALA A 218 -18.06 -7.56 9.70
C ALA A 218 -18.93 -7.65 8.44
N GLY A 219 -19.27 -8.87 8.02
CA GLY A 219 -20.08 -9.14 6.84
C GLY A 219 -19.42 -8.79 5.50
N LEU A 220 -18.14 -8.40 5.45
CA LEU A 220 -17.53 -8.05 4.17
C LEU A 220 -17.30 -9.27 3.29
N ARG A 221 -16.81 -10.37 3.88
CA ARG A 221 -16.48 -11.60 3.13
C ARG A 221 -17.70 -12.29 2.53
N SER A 222 -18.92 -12.03 3.03
CA SER A 222 -20.15 -12.56 2.42
C SER A 222 -20.46 -11.92 1.06
N LEU A 223 -19.86 -10.75 0.75
CA LEU A 223 -19.94 -10.15 -0.58
C LEU A 223 -19.27 -10.99 -1.67
N GLN A 224 -18.48 -12.01 -1.30
CA GLN A 224 -17.88 -12.95 -2.25
C GLN A 224 -18.88 -14.02 -2.72
N GLY A 225 -20.05 -14.13 -2.08
CA GLY A 225 -21.11 -15.03 -2.54
C GLY A 225 -21.61 -14.63 -3.93
N LYS A 226 -21.92 -15.62 -4.78
CA LYS A 226 -22.19 -15.44 -6.22
C LYS A 226 -23.16 -14.28 -6.54
N ALA A 227 -24.31 -14.24 -5.86
CA ALA A 227 -25.35 -13.24 -6.10
C ALA A 227 -24.91 -11.83 -5.66
N GLU A 228 -24.33 -11.72 -4.46
CA GLU A 228 -23.85 -10.45 -3.91
C GLU A 228 -22.69 -9.89 -4.72
N LEU A 229 -21.73 -10.73 -5.11
CA LEU A 229 -20.61 -10.33 -5.94
C LEU A 229 -21.10 -9.85 -7.31
N ARG A 230 -22.04 -10.55 -7.94
CA ARG A 230 -22.63 -10.13 -9.22
C ARG A 230 -23.29 -8.76 -9.09
N ARG A 231 -24.16 -8.57 -8.09
CA ARG A 231 -24.83 -7.28 -7.84
C ARG A 231 -23.81 -6.16 -7.63
N LEU A 232 -22.77 -6.42 -6.84
CA LEU A 232 -21.70 -5.46 -6.57
C LEU A 232 -20.93 -5.08 -7.84
N LEU A 233 -20.47 -6.07 -8.61
CA LEU A 233 -19.67 -5.81 -9.82
C LEU A 233 -20.49 -5.14 -10.92
N THR A 234 -21.75 -5.51 -11.10
CA THR A 234 -22.64 -4.80 -12.03
C THR A 234 -22.69 -3.30 -11.71
N LYS A 235 -22.88 -2.95 -10.43
CA LYS A 235 -22.94 -1.54 -10.02
C LYS A 235 -21.60 -0.84 -10.17
N VAL A 236 -20.50 -1.49 -9.78
CA VAL A 236 -19.13 -0.94 -9.95
C VAL A 236 -18.81 -0.69 -11.43
N LEU A 237 -19.10 -1.64 -12.31
CA LEU A 237 -18.81 -1.53 -13.73
C LEU A 237 -19.67 -0.46 -14.41
N GLN A 238 -20.96 -0.37 -14.05
CA GLN A 238 -21.82 0.72 -14.54
C GLN A 238 -21.24 2.11 -14.22
N GLU A 239 -20.76 2.32 -12.99
CA GLU A 239 -20.16 3.60 -12.60
C GLU A 239 -18.82 3.83 -13.29
N ARG A 240 -18.02 2.76 -13.48
CA ARG A 240 -16.74 2.82 -14.18
C ARG A 240 -16.94 3.20 -15.64
N ASP A 241 -17.90 2.60 -16.31
CA ASP A 241 -18.23 2.85 -17.71
C ASP A 241 -18.80 4.26 -17.90
N ALA A 242 -19.51 4.78 -16.90
CA ALA A 242 -20.06 6.15 -16.88
C ALA A 242 -19.03 7.25 -16.57
N LEU A 243 -17.79 6.92 -16.18
CA LEU A 243 -16.73 7.93 -16.01
C LEU A 243 -16.52 8.70 -17.33
N GLU A 244 -15.87 9.86 -17.29
CA GLU A 244 -15.44 10.57 -18.49
C GLU A 244 -14.07 10.09 -18.98
N GLY A 245 -13.69 10.42 -20.22
CA GLY A 245 -12.37 10.08 -20.79
C GLY A 245 -12.31 8.75 -21.56
N LEU A 246 -11.30 8.61 -22.41
CA LEU A 246 -11.15 7.45 -23.32
C LEU A 246 -10.66 6.19 -22.62
N GLN A 247 -9.78 6.33 -21.62
CA GLN A 247 -9.23 5.21 -20.87
C GLN A 247 -9.94 5.09 -19.54
N LYS A 248 -10.64 3.98 -19.34
CA LYS A 248 -11.26 3.64 -18.07
C LYS A 248 -10.34 2.72 -17.28
N PRO A 249 -10.24 2.88 -15.95
CA PRO A 249 -9.42 1.99 -15.14
C PRO A 249 -9.95 0.55 -15.24
N ALA A 250 -9.02 -0.40 -15.25
CA ALA A 250 -9.38 -1.80 -15.08
C ALA A 250 -9.93 -2.03 -13.66
N VAL A 251 -10.88 -2.95 -13.51
CA VAL A 251 -11.47 -3.30 -12.21
C VAL A 251 -11.01 -4.70 -11.83
N LEU A 252 -10.36 -4.83 -10.69
CA LEU A 252 -9.97 -6.10 -10.08
C LEU A 252 -10.81 -6.38 -8.85
N VAL A 253 -10.91 -7.65 -8.49
CA VAL A 253 -11.54 -8.09 -7.24
C VAL A 253 -10.48 -8.74 -6.36
N LYS A 254 -10.33 -8.24 -5.14
CA LYS A 254 -9.43 -8.84 -4.14
C LYS A 254 -10.22 -9.83 -3.30
N ILE A 255 -9.92 -11.12 -3.48
CA ILE A 255 -10.61 -12.24 -2.82
C ILE A 255 -9.85 -12.75 -1.59
N ALA A 256 -10.55 -13.44 -0.70
CA ALA A 256 -9.97 -14.07 0.48
C ALA A 256 -9.28 -15.40 0.10
N PRO A 257 -8.23 -15.82 0.83
CA PRO A 257 -7.66 -17.15 0.63
C PRO A 257 -8.56 -18.26 1.21
N ASP A 258 -9.37 -17.93 2.22
CA ASP A 258 -10.23 -18.85 2.97
C ASP A 258 -11.54 -19.13 2.21
N LEU A 259 -11.45 -19.80 1.05
CA LEU A 259 -12.57 -20.08 0.15
C LEU A 259 -12.67 -21.58 -0.18
N THR A 260 -13.91 -22.09 -0.24
CA THR A 260 -14.16 -23.44 -0.72
C THR A 260 -13.88 -23.55 -2.24
N ALA A 261 -13.77 -24.78 -2.76
CA ALA A 261 -13.64 -24.98 -4.19
C ALA A 261 -14.84 -24.42 -4.97
N GLN A 262 -16.04 -24.53 -4.41
CA GLN A 262 -17.26 -23.99 -4.99
C GLN A 262 -17.26 -22.45 -5.01
N ASP A 263 -16.86 -21.80 -3.91
CA ASP A 263 -16.76 -20.34 -3.85
C ASP A 263 -15.79 -19.82 -4.94
N LYS A 264 -14.66 -20.49 -5.13
CA LYS A 264 -13.68 -20.13 -6.18
C LYS A 264 -14.29 -20.23 -7.58
N GLN A 265 -15.05 -21.28 -7.87
CA GLN A 265 -15.74 -21.45 -9.15
C GLN A 265 -16.82 -20.39 -9.36
N ASP A 266 -17.60 -20.08 -8.32
CA ASP A 266 -18.66 -19.08 -8.41
C ASP A 266 -18.11 -17.67 -8.61
N ILE A 267 -17.04 -17.30 -7.90
CA ILE A 267 -16.33 -16.04 -8.11
C ILE A 267 -15.77 -15.96 -9.55
N ALA A 268 -15.14 -17.04 -10.04
CA ALA A 268 -14.60 -17.08 -11.40
C ALA A 268 -15.70 -16.93 -12.46
N SER A 269 -16.86 -17.58 -12.27
CA SER A 269 -18.04 -17.43 -13.13
C SER A 269 -18.49 -15.97 -13.20
N VAL A 270 -18.69 -15.34 -12.03
CA VAL A 270 -19.14 -13.94 -11.96
C VAL A 270 -18.13 -12.98 -12.58
N ALA A 271 -16.84 -13.20 -12.36
CA ALA A 271 -15.78 -12.38 -12.94
C ALA A 271 -15.75 -12.46 -14.48
N ARG A 272 -15.95 -13.66 -15.05
CA ARG A 272 -16.04 -13.85 -16.51
C ARG A 272 -17.27 -13.21 -17.11
N GLU A 273 -18.45 -13.46 -16.52
CA GLU A 273 -19.73 -12.85 -16.92
C GLU A 273 -19.60 -11.32 -16.97
N SER A 274 -19.00 -10.74 -15.93
CA SER A 274 -18.86 -9.29 -15.76
C SER A 274 -17.83 -8.67 -16.72
N ALA A 275 -16.84 -9.45 -17.16
CA ALA A 275 -15.84 -9.02 -18.13
C ALA A 275 -16.28 -9.22 -19.59
N GLY A 276 -17.43 -9.84 -19.84
CA GLY A 276 -17.93 -10.15 -21.18
C GLY A 276 -17.23 -11.35 -21.86
N PHE A 277 -16.72 -12.31 -21.07
CA PHE A 277 -16.08 -13.57 -21.50
C PHE A 277 -16.96 -14.81 -21.28
#